data_AF-A0A7J9FVX0-F1
#
_entry.id   AF-A0A7J9FVX0-F1
#
_cell.length_a   1.000
_cell.length_b   1.000
_cell.length_c   1.000
_cell.angle_alpha   90.00
_cell.angle_beta   90.00
_cell.angle_gamma   90.00
#
_symmetry.space_group_name_H-M   'P 1'
#
loop_
_entity.id
_entity.type
_entity.pdbx_description
1 polymer ?
#
loop_
_entity_poly.entity_id
_entity_poly.type
_entity_poly.pdbx_seq_one_letter_code
_entity_poly.pdbx_strand_id
1 'polypeptide(L)'
;MTLERWMAILQNLQDEYVKWKSPWMVPDEILYRCEDFDWVPLLGIWGAIRYTPLLVLRQYRSRQFIPVTQGLAQCEFSYKGDNYKKMIQEMCNAWKQIHQMKRFFVGPMTTPEYYGWWSKRVNDNIPEPSQEGVRSMEKYLQVVPSEIKIIK
;
A
#
# COMPACT_ATOMS: atom_id res chain seq x y z
N MET A 1 13.17 13.33 14.03
CA MET A 1 13.56 11.93 13.74
C MET A 1 14.05 11.89 12.30
N THR A 2 15.27 11.43 12.03
CA THR A 2 15.89 11.48 10.68
C THR A 2 15.52 10.25 9.84
N LEU A 3 15.62 10.35 8.51
CA LEU A 3 15.37 9.23 7.59
C LEU A 3 16.27 8.02 7.90
N GLU A 4 17.55 8.29 8.18
CA GLU A 4 18.53 7.27 8.57
C GLU A 4 18.10 6.49 9.81
N ARG A 5 17.57 7.20 10.82
CA ARG A 5 17.08 6.57 12.04
C ARG A 5 15.85 5.70 11.77
N TRP A 6 14.96 6.12 10.87
CA TRP A 6 13.82 5.30 10.44
C TRP A 6 14.26 4.05 9.68
N MET A 7 15.19 4.18 8.73
CA MET A 7 15.72 3.03 7.98
C MET A 7 16.35 2.02 8.93
N ALA A 8 17.15 2.47 9.90
CA ALA A 8 17.73 1.61 10.91
C ALA A 8 16.67 0.90 11.77
N ILE A 9 15.60 1.59 12.18
CA ILE A 9 14.50 0.96 12.92
C ILE A 9 13.80 -0.09 12.06
N LEU A 10 13.45 0.24 10.82
CA LEU A 10 12.69 -0.65 9.94
C LEU A 10 13.48 -1.89 9.55
N GLN A 11 14.80 -1.77 9.32
CA GLN A 11 15.67 -2.89 9.00
C GLN A 11 15.86 -3.87 10.17
N ASN A 12 15.72 -3.40 11.40
CA ASN A 12 15.91 -4.22 12.61
C ASN A 12 14.58 -4.64 13.26
N LEU A 13 13.44 -4.35 12.63
CA LEU A 13 12.14 -4.82 13.12
C LEU A 13 12.07 -6.34 13.02
N GLN A 14 11.82 -6.98 14.17
CA GLN A 14 11.45 -8.40 14.19
C GLN A 14 9.94 -8.56 13.96
N ASP A 15 9.54 -9.72 13.44
CA ASP A 15 8.14 -10.04 13.12
C ASP A 15 7.18 -9.82 14.31
N GLU A 16 7.66 -10.06 15.54
CA GLU A 16 6.91 -9.86 16.78
C GLU A 16 6.52 -8.40 17.07
N TYR A 17 7.29 -7.43 16.57
CA TYR A 17 7.02 -6.00 16.74
C TYR A 17 6.04 -5.46 15.70
N VAL A 18 5.77 -6.21 14.63
CA VAL A 18 4.90 -5.78 13.53
C VAL A 18 3.54 -6.46 13.62
N LYS A 19 2.54 -5.73 14.09
CA LYS A 19 1.14 -6.16 14.00
C LYS A 19 0.57 -5.80 12.63
N TRP A 20 0.53 -6.79 11.74
CA TRP A 20 -0.10 -6.68 10.42
C TRP A 20 -1.64 -6.54 10.47
N LYS A 21 -2.25 -6.72 11.66
CA LYS A 21 -3.69 -6.73 11.87
C LYS A 21 -4.13 -5.51 12.67
N SER A 22 -5.15 -4.81 12.17
CA SER A 22 -6.03 -4.00 13.00
C SER A 22 -7.00 -4.91 13.77
N PRO A 23 -7.03 -4.89 15.12
CA PRO A 23 -7.84 -5.80 15.94
C PRO A 23 -9.31 -5.93 15.52
N TRP A 24 -9.88 -4.82 15.02
CA TRP A 24 -11.26 -4.66 14.56
C TRP A 24 -11.52 -5.08 13.11
N MET A 25 -10.50 -5.45 12.33
CA MET A 25 -10.67 -5.91 10.95
C MET A 25 -10.95 -7.42 10.96
N VAL A 26 -12.25 -7.77 10.90
CA VAL A 26 -12.78 -9.15 10.89
C VAL A 26 -13.35 -9.62 9.53
N PRO A 27 -13.26 -8.91 8.38
CA PRO A 27 -13.92 -9.41 7.18
C PRO A 27 -13.30 -10.74 6.73
N ASP A 28 -14.16 -11.74 6.50
CA ASP A 28 -13.77 -13.05 5.94
C ASP A 28 -13.54 -12.99 4.42
N GLU A 29 -13.87 -11.86 3.80
CA GLU A 29 -13.71 -11.59 2.38
C GLU A 29 -12.71 -10.46 2.14
N ILE A 30 -11.92 -10.61 1.08
CA ILE A 30 -10.89 -9.68 0.67
C ILE A 30 -11.31 -9.14 -0.69
N LEU A 31 -11.67 -7.85 -0.74
CA LEU A 31 -11.75 -7.11 -2.00
C LEU A 31 -10.36 -7.07 -2.61
N TYR A 32 -10.20 -7.57 -3.83
CA TYR A 32 -8.87 -7.67 -4.46
C TYR A 32 -8.81 -7.13 -5.90
N ARG A 33 -9.96 -6.95 -6.55
CA ARG A 33 -10.05 -6.51 -7.94
C ARG A 33 -11.30 -5.67 -8.17
N CYS A 34 -11.18 -4.70 -9.07
CA CYS A 34 -12.28 -3.93 -9.62
C CYS A 34 -12.28 -4.10 -11.13
N GLU A 35 -13.40 -4.53 -11.73
CA GLU A 35 -13.48 -4.86 -13.16
C GLU A 35 -12.34 -5.84 -13.54
N ASP A 36 -11.52 -5.51 -14.52
CA ASP A 36 -10.37 -6.29 -14.98
C ASP A 36 -9.05 -5.90 -14.30
N PHE A 37 -9.08 -4.99 -13.32
CA PHE A 37 -7.90 -4.52 -12.61
C PHE A 37 -7.60 -5.39 -11.39
N ASP A 38 -6.41 -6.00 -11.34
CA ASP A 38 -5.90 -6.75 -10.16
C ASP A 38 -5.53 -5.85 -8.96
N TRP A 39 -6.11 -4.66 -8.89
CA TRP A 39 -5.96 -3.67 -7.85
C TRP A 39 -7.26 -2.89 -7.66
N VAL A 40 -7.37 -2.21 -6.53
CA VAL A 40 -8.52 -1.43 -6.10
C VAL A 40 -8.12 0.05 -6.09
N PRO A 41 -8.78 0.93 -6.85
CA PRO A 41 -8.50 2.36 -6.81
C PRO A 41 -8.99 2.98 -5.51
N LEU A 42 -8.09 3.55 -4.70
CA LEU A 42 -8.44 4.29 -3.49
C LEU A 42 -8.33 5.80 -3.73
N LEU A 43 -9.49 6.46 -3.83
CA LEU A 43 -9.61 7.91 -3.97
C LEU A 43 -9.18 8.62 -2.69
N GLY A 44 -8.15 9.44 -2.79
CA GLY A 44 -7.67 10.34 -1.76
C GLY A 44 -8.04 11.80 -2.04
N ILE A 45 -7.60 12.68 -1.15
CA ILE A 45 -7.86 14.13 -1.25
C ILE A 45 -7.10 14.77 -2.43
N TRP A 46 -5.88 14.28 -2.70
CA TRP A 46 -4.96 14.89 -3.68
C TRP A 46 -4.83 14.14 -5.00
N GLY A 47 -5.50 13.00 -5.10
CA GLY A 47 -5.31 12.04 -6.18
C GLY A 47 -5.90 10.70 -5.79
N ALA A 48 -5.50 9.63 -6.47
CA ALA A 48 -5.79 8.29 -5.99
C ALA A 48 -4.61 7.35 -6.17
N ILE A 49 -4.66 6.29 -5.37
CA ILE A 49 -3.63 5.26 -5.32
C ILE A 49 -4.22 3.93 -5.72
N ARG A 50 -3.42 3.08 -6.35
CA ARG A 50 -3.76 1.69 -6.62
C ARG A 50 -3.40 0.87 -5.39
N TYR A 51 -4.40 0.42 -4.67
CA TYR A 51 -4.20 -0.56 -3.62
C TYR A 51 -4.20 -1.95 -4.23
N THR A 52 -3.18 -2.75 -3.97
CA THR A 52 -3.09 -4.13 -4.48
C THR A 52 -3.19 -5.10 -3.30
N PRO A 53 -4.41 -5.48 -2.88
CA PRO A 53 -4.67 -6.40 -1.77
C PRO A 53 -3.87 -7.70 -1.86
N LEU A 54 -3.65 -8.22 -3.08
CA LEU A 54 -2.89 -9.45 -3.31
C LEU A 54 -1.42 -9.36 -2.89
N LEU A 55 -0.83 -8.15 -2.81
CA LEU A 55 0.53 -7.94 -2.29
C LEU A 55 0.62 -7.96 -0.76
N VAL A 56 -0.52 -7.81 -0.06
CA VAL A 56 -0.58 -7.57 1.39
C VAL A 56 -1.57 -8.50 2.09
N LEU A 57 -1.75 -9.72 1.59
CA LEU A 57 -2.72 -10.71 2.10
C LEU A 57 -2.50 -11.07 3.57
N ARG A 58 -1.29 -10.88 4.09
CA ARG A 58 -0.96 -11.05 5.50
C ARG A 58 -1.77 -10.11 6.41
N GLN A 59 -2.12 -8.92 5.94
CA GLN A 59 -2.98 -7.99 6.68
C GLN A 59 -4.38 -8.57 6.95
N TYR A 60 -4.83 -9.45 6.07
CA TYR A 60 -6.13 -10.13 6.13
C TYR A 60 -6.05 -11.53 6.75
N ARG A 61 -4.90 -11.94 7.31
CA ARG A 61 -4.65 -13.31 7.77
C ARG A 61 -4.84 -14.38 6.69
N SER A 62 -4.68 -14.00 5.43
CA SER A 62 -4.71 -14.95 4.31
C SER A 62 -3.29 -15.37 3.96
N ARG A 63 -3.16 -16.58 3.41
CA ARG A 63 -1.87 -17.08 2.92
C ARG A 63 -1.35 -16.19 1.79
N GLN A 64 -0.11 -15.75 1.91
CA GLN A 64 0.57 -14.93 0.92
C GLN A 64 1.18 -15.82 -0.17
N PHE A 65 0.81 -15.54 -1.42
CA PHE A 65 1.37 -16.15 -2.62
C PHE A 65 1.99 -15.07 -3.52
N ILE A 66 2.64 -15.49 -4.61
CA ILE A 66 3.21 -14.57 -5.62
C ILE A 66 2.04 -13.92 -6.39
N PRO A 67 1.78 -12.61 -6.22
CA PRO A 67 0.65 -11.98 -6.86
C PRO A 67 0.97 -11.65 -8.33
N VAL A 68 -0.08 -11.46 -9.12
CA VAL A 68 0.04 -10.87 -10.46
C VAL A 68 0.50 -9.42 -10.31
N THR A 69 1.59 -9.06 -10.98
CA THR A 69 2.20 -7.72 -10.91
C THR A 69 1.92 -6.85 -12.13
N GLN A 70 1.06 -7.30 -13.04
CA GLN A 70 0.75 -6.57 -14.26
C GLN A 70 0.07 -5.23 -13.92
N GLY A 71 0.58 -4.14 -14.50
CA GLY A 71 0.01 -2.80 -14.28
C GLY A 71 0.38 -2.14 -12.94
N LEU A 72 1.33 -2.70 -12.17
CA LEU A 72 1.84 -2.09 -10.94
C LEU A 72 2.77 -0.87 -11.16
N ALA A 73 3.27 -0.66 -12.38
CA ALA A 73 4.22 0.43 -12.66
C ALA A 73 3.61 1.84 -12.52
N GLN A 74 2.29 1.97 -12.35
CA GLN A 74 1.59 3.25 -12.24
C GLN A 74 0.74 3.27 -10.97
N CYS A 75 1.38 3.47 -9.82
CA CYS A 75 0.73 3.34 -8.50
C CYS A 75 -0.11 4.55 -8.07
N GLU A 76 0.13 5.74 -8.62
CA GLU A 76 -0.47 6.98 -8.13
C GLU A 76 -0.84 7.90 -9.29
N PHE A 77 -1.93 8.64 -9.13
CA PHE A 77 -2.24 9.75 -10.00
C PHE A 77 -2.75 10.96 -9.24
N SER A 78 -2.54 12.14 -9.81
CA SER A 78 -2.99 13.42 -9.28
C SER A 78 -4.22 13.94 -10.01
N TYR A 79 -5.08 14.68 -9.31
CA TYR A 79 -6.22 15.39 -9.93
C TYR A 79 -5.83 16.63 -10.74
N LYS A 80 -4.53 16.93 -10.91
CA LYS A 80 -4.04 18.16 -11.54
C LYS A 80 -3.88 18.10 -13.07
N GLY A 81 -4.01 16.94 -13.70
CA GLY A 81 -3.82 16.77 -15.15
C GLY A 81 -5.13 16.72 -15.93
N ASP A 82 -5.14 17.18 -17.18
CA ASP A 82 -6.36 17.38 -18.00
C ASP A 82 -7.28 16.15 -18.11
N ASN A 83 -6.74 14.93 -17.96
CA ASN A 83 -7.48 13.67 -18.05
C ASN A 83 -8.08 13.16 -16.73
N TYR A 84 -7.93 13.87 -15.60
CA TYR A 84 -8.32 13.34 -14.29
C TYR A 84 -9.81 12.98 -14.19
N LYS A 85 -10.70 13.76 -14.83
CA LYS A 85 -12.16 13.50 -14.82
C LYS A 85 -12.51 12.17 -15.47
N LYS A 86 -11.87 11.87 -16.61
CA LYS A 86 -12.06 10.60 -17.32
C LYS A 86 -11.62 9.43 -16.43
N MET A 87 -10.48 9.58 -15.77
CA MET A 87 -9.95 8.53 -14.91
C MET A 87 -10.78 8.33 -13.63
N ILE A 88 -11.32 9.40 -13.04
CA ILE A 88 -12.30 9.28 -11.94
C ILE A 88 -13.53 8.51 -12.42
N GLN A 89 -14.04 8.80 -13.62
CA GLN A 89 -15.20 8.10 -14.17
C GLN A 89 -14.91 6.61 -14.39
N GLU A 90 -13.74 6.26 -14.93
CA GLU A 90 -13.28 4.87 -15.08
C GLU A 90 -13.22 4.17 -13.72
N MET A 91 -12.67 4.81 -12.69
CA MET A 91 -12.61 4.24 -11.34
C MET A 91 -13.99 4.05 -10.74
N CYS A 92 -14.84 5.07 -10.80
CA CYS A 92 -16.23 4.97 -10.33
C CYS A 92 -17.00 3.85 -11.05
N ASN A 93 -16.69 3.60 -12.33
CA ASN A 93 -17.27 2.48 -13.07
C ASN A 93 -16.69 1.14 -12.63
N ALA A 94 -15.38 1.03 -12.45
CA ALA A 94 -14.72 -0.19 -11.98
C ALA A 94 -15.22 -0.60 -10.58
N TRP A 95 -15.51 0.38 -9.71
CA TRP A 95 -16.12 0.16 -8.40
C TRP A 95 -17.54 -0.43 -8.45
N LYS A 96 -18.23 -0.39 -9.59
CA LYS A 96 -19.52 -1.08 -9.77
C LYS A 96 -19.36 -2.59 -9.93
N GLN A 97 -18.16 -3.06 -10.26
CA GLN A 97 -17.84 -4.46 -10.50
C GLN A 97 -16.69 -4.90 -9.58
N ILE A 98 -17.00 -5.08 -8.30
CA ILE A 98 -16.01 -5.54 -7.32
C ILE A 98 -15.91 -7.06 -7.31
N HIS A 99 -14.67 -7.54 -7.19
CA HIS A 99 -14.37 -8.95 -7.03
C HIS A 99 -13.76 -9.19 -5.65
N GLN A 100 -14.38 -10.12 -4.93
CA GLN A 100 -13.98 -10.51 -3.59
C GLN A 100 -13.59 -11.98 -3.58
N MET A 101 -12.63 -12.31 -2.72
CA MET A 101 -12.26 -13.70 -2.45
C MET A 101 -12.37 -13.99 -0.97
N LYS A 102 -12.70 -15.24 -0.63
CA LYS A 102 -12.68 -15.69 0.76
C LYS A 102 -11.24 -15.77 1.24
N ARG A 103 -11.05 -15.45 2.53
CA ARG A 103 -9.78 -15.70 3.22
C ARG A 103 -9.43 -17.18 3.10
N PHE A 104 -8.18 -17.45 2.71
CA PHE A 104 -7.65 -18.80 2.65
C PHE A 104 -6.60 -19.00 3.74
N PHE A 105 -6.87 -19.93 4.66
CA PHE A 105 -5.95 -20.27 5.75
C PHE A 105 -5.70 -21.78 5.77
N VAL A 106 -4.63 -22.22 5.10
CA VAL A 106 -4.12 -23.59 5.20
C VAL A 106 -2.59 -23.55 5.20
N GLY A 107 -1.99 -23.93 6.33
CA GLY A 107 -0.53 -24.02 6.51
C GLY A 107 0.15 -22.68 6.84
N PRO A 108 1.46 -22.58 6.64
CA PRO A 108 2.24 -21.36 6.90
C PRO A 108 1.69 -20.14 6.14
N MET A 109 1.77 -18.95 6.76
CA MET A 109 1.27 -17.69 6.16
C MET A 109 2.02 -17.27 4.89
N THR A 110 3.25 -17.74 4.70
CA THR A 110 4.11 -17.44 3.55
C THR A 110 4.60 -18.73 2.93
N THR A 111 4.72 -18.77 1.61
CA THR A 111 5.31 -19.92 0.92
C THR A 111 6.80 -19.70 0.64
N PRO A 112 7.63 -20.75 0.53
CA PRO A 112 9.03 -20.62 0.15
C PRO A 112 9.22 -19.88 -1.19
N GLU A 113 8.32 -20.10 -2.14
CA GLU A 113 8.34 -19.45 -3.46
C GLU A 113 8.11 -17.94 -3.33
N TYR A 114 7.24 -17.53 -2.41
CA TYR A 114 7.03 -16.12 -2.13
C TYR A 114 8.32 -15.46 -1.62
N TYR A 115 9.07 -16.10 -0.73
CA TYR A 115 10.35 -15.57 -0.27
C TYR A 115 11.35 -15.43 -1.43
N GLY A 116 11.45 -16.45 -2.28
CA GLY A 116 12.31 -16.39 -3.47
C GLY A 116 11.93 -15.26 -4.43
N TRP A 117 10.64 -15.04 -4.65
CA TRP A 117 10.14 -13.93 -5.46
C TRP A 117 10.38 -12.56 -4.82
N TRP A 118 10.16 -12.44 -3.51
CA TRP A 118 10.37 -11.20 -2.77
C TRP A 118 11.84 -10.78 -2.75
N SER A 119 12.76 -11.72 -2.47
CA SER A 119 14.20 -11.43 -2.48
C SER A 119 14.72 -10.93 -3.83
N LYS A 120 14.14 -11.40 -4.94
CA LYS A 120 14.47 -10.89 -6.28
C LYS A 120 13.99 -9.45 -6.46
N ARG A 121 12.76 -9.13 -6.07
CA ARG A 121 12.21 -7.76 -6.17
C ARG A 121 12.92 -6.73 -5.30
N VAL A 122 13.41 -7.13 -4.12
CA VAL A 122 14.14 -6.19 -3.24
C VAL A 122 15.34 -5.61 -4.00
N ASN A 123 16.05 -6.43 -4.77
CA ASN A 123 17.21 -5.99 -5.54
C ASN A 123 16.86 -5.05 -6.71
N ASP A 124 15.62 -5.10 -7.22
CA ASP A 124 15.17 -4.24 -8.31
C ASP A 124 14.67 -2.85 -7.82
N ASN A 125 14.39 -2.70 -6.52
CA ASN A 125 13.75 -1.50 -5.95
C ASN A 125 14.61 -0.76 -4.91
N ILE A 126 15.91 -1.08 -4.75
CA ILE A 126 16.81 -0.26 -3.93
C ILE A 126 17.10 1.02 -4.73
N PRO A 127 16.53 2.18 -4.36
CA PRO A 127 16.94 3.42 -4.99
C PRO A 127 18.35 3.72 -4.47
N GLU A 128 19.28 4.10 -5.35
CA GLU A 128 20.42 4.90 -4.87
C GLU A 128 19.84 6.07 -4.07
N PRO A 129 20.35 6.38 -2.86
CA PRO A 129 19.79 7.44 -2.04
C PRO A 129 19.95 8.78 -2.77
N SER A 130 18.89 9.22 -3.46
CA SER A 130 18.90 10.51 -4.12
C SER A 130 18.77 11.59 -3.04
N GLN A 131 19.74 12.51 -3.01
CA GLN A 131 19.73 13.64 -2.06
C GLN A 131 18.50 14.55 -2.25
N GLU A 132 17.82 14.45 -3.40
CA GLU A 132 16.66 15.24 -3.77
C GLU A 132 15.38 14.81 -3.03
N GLY A 133 15.22 13.52 -2.73
CA GLY A 133 14.07 12.98 -1.99
C GLY A 133 14.03 13.39 -0.51
N VAL A 134 15.21 13.48 0.12
CA VAL A 134 15.37 13.91 1.51
C VAL A 134 14.92 15.37 1.69
N ARG A 135 15.31 16.25 0.76
CA ARG A 135 14.99 17.68 0.78
C ARG A 135 13.50 17.97 0.56
N SER A 136 12.81 17.12 -0.22
CA SER A 136 11.38 17.24 -0.49
C SER A 136 10.53 16.86 0.73
N MET A 137 10.89 15.80 1.44
CA MET A 137 10.17 15.34 2.65
C MET A 137 10.23 16.35 3.80
N GLU A 138 11.37 17.01 4.01
CA GLU A 138 11.52 18.04 5.05
C GLU A 138 10.56 19.22 4.85
N LYS A 139 10.27 19.57 3.60
CA LYS A 139 9.33 20.65 3.25
C LYS A 139 7.87 20.35 3.66
N TYR A 140 7.47 19.08 3.66
CA TYR A 140 6.13 18.66 4.10
C TYR A 140 6.03 18.43 5.62
N LEU A 141 7.16 18.18 6.28
CA LEU A 141 7.22 17.93 7.73
C LEU A 141 7.49 19.19 8.57
N GLN A 142 7.67 20.36 7.95
CA GLN A 142 7.58 21.64 8.64
C GLN A 142 6.12 21.94 9.00
N VAL A 143 5.67 21.27 10.06
CA VAL A 143 4.35 21.43 10.66
C VAL A 143 4.22 22.84 11.24
N VAL A 144 3.21 23.58 10.77
CA VAL A 144 2.73 24.82 11.41
C VAL A 144 2.17 24.47 12.80
N PRO A 145 2.54 25.17 13.89
CA PRO A 145 2.00 24.86 15.21
C PRO A 145 0.49 25.15 15.25
N SER A 146 -0.32 24.14 15.55
CA SER A 146 -1.76 24.31 15.76
C SER A 146 -2.03 24.73 17.20
N GLU A 147 -2.42 25.98 17.42
CA GLU A 147 -2.96 26.47 18.70
C GLU A 147 -4.36 25.88 18.95
N ILE A 148 -4.44 24.63 19.39
CA ILE A 148 -5.72 24.05 19.85
C ILE A 148 -5.85 24.34 21.35
N LYS A 149 -6.58 25.40 21.69
CA LYS A 149 -7.08 25.62 23.06
C LYS A 149 -8.17 24.59 23.36
N ILE A 150 -7.83 23.60 24.16
CA ILE A 150 -8.83 22.69 24.77
C ILE A 150 -9.56 23.50 25.84
N ILE A 151 -10.84 23.77 25.60
CA ILE A 151 -11.75 24.32 26.62
C ILE A 151 -12.07 23.20 27.60
N LYS A 152 -11.91 23.48 28.91
CA LYS A 152 -12.21 22.57 30.02
C LYS A 152 -13.71 22.37 30.21
#